data_AF-A0A554KSD9-F1
#
_entry.id   AF-A0A554KSD9-F1
#
_cell.length_a   1.000
_cell.length_b   1.000
_cell.length_c   1.000
_cell.angle_alpha   90.00
_cell.angle_beta   90.00
_cell.angle_gamma   90.00
#
_symmetry.space_group_name_H-M   'P 1'
#
loop_
_entity.id
_entity.type
_entity.pdbx_description
1 polymer ?
#
loop_
_entity_poly.entity_id
_entity_poly.type
_entity_poly.pdbx_seq_one_letter_code
_entity_poly.pdbx_strand_id
1 'polypeptide(L)'
;MAEEQSSHRRELEKKVITSDISRSKWGQILGFIIAVVGLGVSAVVAVWGSAVAGGIIGVGTLASLVGVFMYGSSVRSKEREEKRD
;
A
#
# COMPACT_ATOMS: atom_id res chain seq x y z
N MET A 1 -17.38 0.36 36.91
CA MET A 1 -16.41 1.47 36.71
C MET A 1 -15.04 1.05 36.15
N ALA A 2 -14.17 0.33 36.86
CA ALA A 2 -12.84 -0.04 36.31
C ALA A 2 -12.93 -1.03 35.13
N GLU A 3 -13.83 -2.03 35.22
CA GLU A 3 -14.08 -2.97 34.12
C GLU A 3 -14.72 -2.30 32.90
N GLU A 4 -15.62 -1.33 33.08
CA GLU A 4 -16.25 -0.60 31.98
C GLU A 4 -15.23 0.25 31.20
N GLN A 5 -14.34 0.96 31.90
CA GLN A 5 -13.21 1.69 31.29
C GLN A 5 -12.25 0.74 30.54
N SER A 6 -11.95 -0.43 31.13
CA SER A 6 -11.13 -1.46 30.48
C SER A 6 -11.80 -2.03 29.22
N SER A 7 -13.10 -2.30 29.28
CA SER A 7 -13.89 -2.79 28.15
C SER A 7 -13.92 -1.78 26.99
N HIS A 8 -14.12 -0.49 27.32
CA HIS A 8 -14.15 0.59 26.35
C HIS A 8 -12.79 0.76 25.64
N ARG A 9 -11.68 0.72 26.39
CA ARG A 9 -10.32 0.76 25.82
C ARG A 9 -10.08 -0.41 24.87
N ARG A 10 -10.50 -1.62 25.26
CA ARG A 10 -10.34 -2.84 24.46
C ARG A 10 -11.15 -2.79 23.17
N GLU A 11 -12.35 -2.22 23.19
CA GLU A 11 -13.16 -2.00 21.99
C GLU A 11 -12.50 -1.01 21.01
N LEU A 12 -11.95 0.09 21.53
CA LEU A 12 -11.22 1.08 20.72
C LEU A 12 -9.97 0.45 20.08
N GLU A 13 -9.16 -0.28 20.85
CA GLU A 13 -7.98 -0.99 20.33
C GLU A 13 -8.36 -1.98 19.22
N LYS A 14 -9.44 -2.76 19.43
CA LYS A 14 -9.94 -3.69 18.42
C LYS A 14 -10.38 -2.98 17.14
N LYS A 15 -11.06 -1.84 17.26
CA LYS A 15 -11.52 -1.03 16.11
C LYS A 15 -10.35 -0.46 15.32
N VAL A 16 -9.32 0.03 16.02
CA VAL A 16 -8.08 0.54 15.39
C VAL A 16 -7.38 -0.59 14.63
N ILE A 17 -7.12 -1.74 15.27
CA ILE A 17 -6.45 -2.88 14.64
C ILE A 17 -7.21 -3.37 13.40
N THR A 18 -8.53 -3.51 13.51
CA THR A 18 -9.37 -3.99 12.40
C THR A 18 -9.35 -3.01 11.22
N SER A 19 -9.38 -1.71 11.50
CA SER A 19 -9.30 -0.67 10.48
C SER A 19 -7.93 -0.66 9.79
N ASP A 20 -6.84 -0.83 10.55
CA ASP A 20 -5.47 -0.87 10.02
C ASP A 20 -5.27 -2.07 9.09
N ILE A 21 -5.72 -3.27 9.50
CA ILE A 21 -5.70 -4.48 8.68
C ILE A 21 -6.47 -4.26 7.37
N SER A 22 -7.66 -3.67 7.47
CA SER A 22 -8.52 -3.43 6.30
C SER A 22 -7.85 -2.45 5.33
N ARG A 23 -7.29 -1.35 5.85
CA ARG A 23 -6.56 -0.36 5.05
C ARG A 23 -5.34 -0.98 4.35
N SER A 24 -4.58 -1.82 5.05
CA SER A 24 -3.44 -2.54 4.48
C SER A 24 -3.87 -3.49 3.36
N LYS A 25 -4.94 -4.26 3.57
CA LYS A 25 -5.51 -5.15 2.53
C LYS A 25 -5.95 -4.39 1.29
N TRP A 26 -6.67 -3.29 1.44
CA TRP A 26 -7.10 -2.47 0.32
C TRP A 26 -5.93 -1.87 -0.45
N GLY A 27 -4.90 -1.37 0.24
CA GLY A 27 -3.67 -0.89 -0.39
C GLY A 27 -2.98 -1.95 -1.24
N GLN A 28 -2.89 -3.18 -0.73
CA GLN A 28 -2.28 -4.30 -1.46
C GLN A 28 -3.11 -4.72 -2.69
N ILE A 29 -4.44 -4.78 -2.56
CA ILE A 29 -5.33 -5.12 -3.69
C ILE A 29 -5.26 -4.06 -4.79
N LEU A 30 -5.33 -2.77 -4.42
CA LEU A 30 -5.25 -1.67 -5.39
C LEU A 30 -3.87 -1.63 -6.06
N GLY A 31 -2.79 -1.83 -5.29
CA GLY A 31 -1.44 -1.93 -5.85
C GLY A 31 -1.28 -3.11 -6.82
N PHE A 32 -1.89 -4.26 -6.51
CA PHE A 32 -1.89 -5.42 -7.40
C PHE A 32 -2.66 -5.14 -8.71
N ILE A 33 -3.83 -4.50 -8.64
CA ILE A 33 -4.61 -4.12 -9.82
C ILE A 33 -3.79 -3.18 -10.71
N ILE A 34 -3.17 -2.15 -10.13
CA ILE A 34 -2.32 -1.20 -10.87
C ILE A 34 -1.14 -1.93 -11.52
N ALA A 35 -0.50 -2.87 -10.81
CA ALA A 35 0.60 -3.66 -11.35
C ALA A 35 0.17 -4.48 -12.56
N VAL A 36 -0.94 -5.21 -12.45
CA VAL A 36 -1.45 -6.06 -13.54
C VAL A 36 -1.85 -5.20 -14.74
N VAL A 37 -2.58 -4.10 -14.53
CA VAL A 37 -3.02 -3.23 -15.62
C VAL A 37 -1.82 -2.54 -16.28
N GLY A 38 -0.91 -1.94 -15.51
CA GLY A 38 0.24 -1.22 -16.05
C GLY A 38 1.23 -2.14 -16.78
N LEU A 39 1.51 -3.33 -16.23
CA LEU A 39 2.34 -4.33 -16.90
C LEU A 39 1.64 -4.93 -18.12
N GLY A 40 0.32 -5.15 -18.06
CA GLY A 40 -0.46 -5.60 -19.22
C GLY A 40 -0.39 -4.60 -20.37
N VAL A 41 -0.59 -3.31 -20.08
CA VAL A 41 -0.44 -2.23 -21.08
C VAL A 41 0.99 -2.15 -21.60
N SER A 42 2.00 -2.22 -20.73
CA SER A 42 3.41 -2.26 -21.10
C SER A 42 3.72 -3.41 -22.06
N ALA A 43 3.22 -4.62 -21.80
CA ALA A 43 3.41 -5.79 -22.65
C ALA A 43 2.73 -5.62 -24.02
N VAL A 44 1.49 -5.12 -24.07
CA VAL A 44 0.78 -4.86 -25.34
C VAL A 44 1.54 -3.83 -26.18
N VAL A 45 2.00 -2.74 -25.57
CA VAL A 45 2.78 -1.71 -26.26
C VAL A 45 4.14 -2.24 -26.73
N ALA A 46 4.78 -3.11 -25.95
CA ALA A 46 6.05 -3.71 -26.33
C ALA A 46 5.93 -4.66 -27.54
N VAL A 47 4.82 -5.40 -27.65
CA VAL A 47 4.60 -6.39 -28.71
C VAL A 47 4.08 -5.76 -30.00
N TRP A 48 3.12 -4.82 -29.93
CA TRP A 48 2.49 -4.22 -31.11
C TRP A 48 3.05 -2.85 -31.50
N GLY A 49 3.76 -2.19 -30.59
CA GLY A 49 4.31 -0.85 -30.80
C GLY A 49 5.82 -0.84 -30.77
N SER A 50 6.38 -0.25 -29.70
CA SER A 50 7.81 -0.10 -29.50
C SER A 50 8.23 -0.78 -28.21
N ALA A 51 9.18 -1.72 -28.33
CA ALA A 51 9.78 -2.39 -27.17
C ALA A 51 10.38 -1.39 -26.17
N VAL A 52 10.96 -0.28 -26.66
CA VAL A 52 11.52 0.78 -25.81
C VAL A 52 10.40 1.51 -25.04
N ALA A 53 9.32 1.88 -25.72
CA ALA A 53 8.18 2.53 -25.07
C ALA A 53 7.51 1.62 -24.03
N GLY A 54 7.29 0.35 -24.39
CA GLY A 54 6.77 -0.66 -23.47
C GLY A 54 7.68 -0.86 -22.25
N GLY A 55 9.00 -0.89 -22.47
CA GLY A 55 10.00 -0.97 -21.39
C GLY A 55 9.95 0.20 -20.43
N ILE A 56 9.88 1.44 -20.93
CA ILE A 56 9.75 2.65 -20.09
C ILE A 56 8.47 2.61 -19.26
N ILE A 57 7.34 2.22 -19.86
CA ILE A 57 6.05 2.11 -19.15
C ILE A 57 6.12 1.03 -18.07
N GLY A 58 6.71 -0.12 -18.38
CA GLY A 58 6.87 -1.23 -17.43
C GLY A 58 7.73 -0.85 -16.24
N VAL A 59 8.93 -0.32 -16.49
CA VAL A 59 9.85 0.14 -15.44
C VAL A 59 9.23 1.28 -14.64
N GLY A 60 8.58 2.25 -15.29
CA GLY A 60 7.90 3.36 -14.62
C GLY A 60 6.77 2.90 -13.70
N THR A 61 5.97 1.92 -14.14
CA THR A 61 4.90 1.33 -13.32
C THR A 61 5.46 0.66 -12.08
N LEU A 62 6.51 -0.16 -12.24
CA LEU A 62 7.16 -0.86 -11.12
C LEU A 62 7.83 0.11 -10.15
N ALA A 63 8.60 1.07 -10.67
CA ALA A 63 9.28 2.07 -9.85
C ALA A 63 8.29 2.93 -9.06
N SER A 64 7.17 3.32 -9.66
CA SER A 64 6.11 4.06 -8.99
C SER A 64 5.49 3.24 -7.85
N LEU A 65 5.12 1.97 -8.10
CA LEU A 65 4.57 1.10 -7.07
C LEU A 65 5.54 0.90 -5.91
N VAL A 66 6.79 0.54 -6.21
CA VAL A 66 7.84 0.40 -5.19
C VAL A 66 8.00 1.69 -4.39
N GLY A 67 8.01 2.85 -5.05
CA GLY A 67 8.10 4.16 -4.41
C GLY A 67 6.95 4.41 -3.43
N VAL A 68 5.70 4.16 -3.85
CA VAL A 68 4.51 4.35 -2.99
C VAL A 68 4.54 3.41 -1.78
N PHE A 69 4.87 2.13 -1.97
CA PHE A 69 4.94 1.17 -0.87
C PHE A 69 6.08 1.47 0.10
N MET A 70 7.26 1.85 -0.41
CA MET A 70 8.41 2.21 0.41
C MET A 70 8.13 3.48 1.21
N TYR A 71 7.59 4.53 0.56
CA TYR A 71 7.20 5.77 1.23
C TYR A 71 6.15 5.52 2.31
N GLY A 72 5.10 4.74 2.00
CA GLY A 72 4.08 4.36 2.98
C GLY A 72 4.64 3.58 4.17
N SER A 73 5.66 2.75 3.95
CA SER A 73 6.37 2.05 5.02
C SER A 73 7.20 3.02 5.88
N SER A 74 7.97 3.91 5.26
CA SER A 74 8.81 4.89 5.97
C SER A 74 7.99 5.86 6.82
N VAL A 75 6.86 6.37 6.30
CA VAL A 75 5.95 7.23 7.06
C VAL A 75 5.41 6.50 8.30
N ARG A 76 5.02 5.23 8.15
CA ARG A 76 4.50 4.42 9.26
C ARG A 76 5.57 4.09 10.30
N SER A 77 6.84 3.96 9.91
CA SER A 77 7.96 3.84 10.84
C SER A 77 8.17 5.12 11.63
N LYS A 78 8.23 6.28 10.96
CA LYS A 78 8.39 7.59 11.63
C LYS A 78 7.27 7.88 12.63
N GLU A 79 6.03 7.59 12.26
CA GLU A 79 4.87 7.76 13.14
C GLU A 79 4.93 6.87 14.41
N ARG A 80 5.67 5.76 14.37
CA ARG A 80 5.89 4.88 15.54
C ARG A 80 7.06 5.36 16.40
N GLU A 81 8.06 6.01 15.80
CA GLU A 81 9.18 6.62 16.50
C GLU A 81 8.71 7.86 17.27
N GLU A 82 7.96 8.76 16.64
CA GLU A 82 7.39 9.96 17.30
C GLU A 82 6.44 9.63 18.46
N LYS A 83 5.75 8.47 18.43
CA LYS A 83 4.88 8.03 19.53
C LYS A 83 5.65 7.34 20.68
N ARG A 84 6.95 7.08 20.50
CA ARG A 84 7.82 6.46 21.51
C ARG A 84 8.62 7.48 22.33
N ASP A 85 8.80 8.69 21.82
CA ASP A 85 9.46 9.83 22.48
C ASP A 85 8.44 10.71 23.21
#